data_AF-A0A0S7WK06-F1
#
_entry.id   AF-A0A0S7WK06-F1
#
_cell.length_a   1.000
_cell.length_b   1.000
_cell.length_c   1.000
_cell.angle_alpha   90.00
_cell.angle_beta   90.00
_cell.angle_gamma   90.00
#
_symmetry.space_group_name_H-M   'P 1'
#
loop_
_entity.id
_entity.type
_entity.pdbx_description
1 polymer ?
#
loop_
_entity_poly.entity_id
_entity_poly.type
_entity_poly.pdbx_seq_one_letter_code
_entity_poly.pdbx_strand_id
1 'polypeptide(L)'
;MKRSVLLLLVFTLSSYAQTLKQAPRFDTTDLDGKSVVLDSLLSRGPVYVAFWATWCKPCMRELDELGPIYEKYRDRGFQVVAINQDAPRSLHRVKPVVRGRNWKFSVFLDPEKA
;
A
#
# COMPACT_ATOMS: atom_id res chain seq x y z
N MET A 1 30.24 1.48 41.60
CA MET A 1 29.06 2.31 41.27
C MET A 1 28.99 2.69 39.79
N LYS A 2 30.04 3.22 39.14
CA LYS A 2 30.00 3.61 37.69
C LYS A 2 29.84 2.46 36.69
N ARG A 3 30.36 1.26 36.99
CA ARG A 3 30.25 0.06 36.13
C ARG A 3 28.84 -0.57 36.13
N SER A 4 28.12 -0.50 37.24
CA SER A 4 26.77 -1.06 37.38
C SER A 4 25.71 -0.23 36.66
N VAL A 5 25.91 1.09 36.56
CA VAL A 5 25.04 2.00 35.79
C VAL A 5 25.19 1.76 34.28
N LEU A 6 26.40 1.44 33.81
CA LEU A 6 26.67 1.14 32.40
C LEU A 6 25.98 -0.16 31.94
N LEU A 7 25.95 -1.19 32.81
CA LEU A 7 25.27 -2.47 32.54
C LEU A 7 23.75 -2.33 32.49
N LEU A 8 23.16 -1.48 33.33
CA LEU A 8 21.72 -1.19 33.31
C LEU A 8 21.29 -0.41 32.05
N LEU A 9 22.14 0.49 31.53
CA LEU A 9 21.88 1.22 30.29
C LEU A 9 21.90 0.33 29.04
N VAL A 10 22.75 -0.69 29.00
CA VAL A 10 22.80 -1.64 27.86
C VAL A 10 21.59 -2.58 27.86
N PHE A 11 21.08 -2.97 29.03
CA PHE A 11 19.95 -3.89 29.14
C PHE A 11 18.61 -3.27 28.71
N THR A 12 18.43 -1.95 28.88
CA THR A 12 17.20 -1.26 28.45
C THR A 12 17.17 -0.97 26.95
N LEU A 13 18.33 -0.87 26.29
CA LEU A 13 18.46 -0.71 24.84
C LEU A 13 18.13 -2.00 24.06
N SER A 14 18.45 -3.18 24.62
CA SER A 14 18.18 -4.47 23.95
C SER A 14 16.69 -4.79 23.81
N SER A 15 15.86 -4.28 24.71
CA SER A 15 14.41 -4.56 24.73
C SER A 15 13.59 -3.73 23.74
N TYR A 16 14.23 -2.76 23.06
CA TYR A 16 13.58 -1.86 22.09
C TYR A 16 13.78 -2.26 20.63
N ALA A 17 14.45 -3.39 20.35
CA ALA A 17 14.54 -3.93 19.00
C ALA A 17 13.19 -4.56 18.61
N GLN A 18 12.21 -3.73 18.21
CA GLN A 18 11.06 -4.23 17.47
C GLN A 18 11.56 -4.76 16.12
N THR A 19 11.52 -6.08 15.94
CA THR A 19 11.80 -6.72 14.65
C THR A 19 10.88 -6.12 13.59
N LEU A 20 11.46 -5.40 12.62
CA LEU A 20 10.73 -4.90 11.46
C LEU A 20 10.20 -6.10 10.67
N LYS A 21 8.89 -6.34 10.73
CA LYS A 21 8.23 -7.37 9.93
C LYS A 21 8.06 -6.84 8.51
N GLN A 22 8.70 -7.48 7.54
CA GLN A 22 8.53 -7.14 6.12
C GLN A 22 7.07 -7.36 5.70
N ALA A 23 6.58 -6.52 4.79
CA ALA A 23 5.28 -6.75 4.17
C ALA A 23 5.29 -8.13 3.46
N PRO A 24 4.18 -8.89 3.51
CA PRO A 24 4.06 -10.13 2.76
C PRO A 24 4.27 -9.88 1.27
N ARG A 25 4.96 -10.82 0.61
CA ARG A 25 5.05 -10.82 -0.85
C ARG A 25 3.73 -11.30 -1.43
N PHE A 26 3.26 -10.62 -2.46
CA PHE A 26 2.12 -11.04 -3.25
C PHE A 26 2.31 -10.61 -4.70
N ASP A 27 1.72 -11.41 -5.58
CA ASP A 27 1.57 -11.12 -6.99
C ASP A 27 0.11 -10.73 -7.22
N THR A 28 -0.10 -9.70 -8.02
CA THR A 28 -1.45 -9.22 -8.35
C THR A 28 -1.53 -8.84 -9.82
N THR A 29 -2.74 -8.58 -10.29
CA THR A 29 -3.01 -8.12 -11.64
C THR A 29 -3.70 -6.76 -11.58
N ASP A 30 -3.27 -5.85 -12.45
CA ASP A 30 -3.93 -4.55 -12.60
C ASP A 30 -5.27 -4.67 -13.37
N LEU A 31 -5.99 -3.55 -13.51
CA LEU A 31 -7.28 -3.51 -14.20
C LEU A 31 -7.21 -3.73 -15.73
N ASP A 32 -6.02 -3.87 -16.29
CA ASP A 32 -5.78 -4.17 -17.70
C ASP A 32 -5.23 -5.59 -17.92
N GLY A 33 -5.16 -6.41 -16.86
CA GLY A 33 -4.74 -7.80 -16.94
C GLY A 33 -3.22 -7.99 -16.85
N LYS A 34 -2.46 -6.94 -16.52
CA LYS A 34 -1.01 -7.03 -16.41
C LYS A 34 -0.60 -7.47 -15.01
N SER A 35 0.22 -8.51 -14.94
CA SER A 35 0.83 -8.98 -13.71
C SER A 35 1.79 -7.93 -13.14
N VAL A 36 1.71 -7.71 -11.83
CA VAL A 36 2.60 -6.82 -11.08
C VAL A 36 3.05 -7.52 -9.81
N VAL A 37 4.37 -7.51 -9.61
CA VAL A 37 5.04 -8.08 -8.43
C VAL A 37 5.34 -6.95 -7.45
N LEU A 38 4.94 -7.10 -6.19
CA LEU A 38 5.13 -6.06 -5.15
C LEU A 38 6.60 -5.62 -5.02
N ASP A 39 7.55 -6.55 -5.09
CA ASP A 39 8.99 -6.27 -4.98
C ASP A 39 9.46 -5.22 -6.01
N SER A 40 8.87 -5.23 -7.21
CA SER A 40 9.16 -4.24 -8.26
C SER A 40 8.66 -2.82 -7.91
N LEU A 41 7.66 -2.71 -7.05
CA LEU A 41 7.11 -1.44 -6.56
C LEU A 41 7.91 -0.92 -5.37
N LEU A 42 8.31 -1.81 -4.46
CA LEU A 42 9.12 -1.50 -3.28
C LEU A 42 10.54 -1.01 -3.64
N SER A 43 11.09 -1.46 -4.78
CA SER A 43 12.43 -1.06 -5.22
C SER A 43 12.57 0.41 -5.65
N ARG A 44 11.45 1.12 -5.88
CA ARG A 44 11.46 2.50 -6.42
C ARG A 44 11.44 3.59 -5.35
N GLY A 45 10.98 3.28 -4.14
CA GLY A 45 10.77 4.26 -3.09
C GLY A 45 9.64 3.86 -2.14
N PRO A 46 9.12 4.82 -1.34
CA PRO A 46 8.03 4.55 -0.42
C PRO A 46 6.76 4.14 -1.16
N VAL A 47 6.06 3.14 -0.62
CA VAL A 47 4.81 2.63 -1.19
C VAL A 47 3.68 2.82 -0.19
N TYR A 48 2.62 3.50 -0.62
CA TYR A 48 1.36 3.60 0.12
C TYR A 48 0.39 2.52 -0.40
N VAL A 49 0.02 1.58 0.46
CA VAL A 49 -0.96 0.54 0.12
C VAL A 49 -2.33 0.95 0.65
N ALA A 50 -3.32 1.04 -0.25
CA ALA A 50 -4.67 1.45 0.06
C ALA A 50 -5.66 0.31 -0.25
N PHE A 51 -6.31 -0.23 0.77
CA PHE A 51 -7.40 -1.19 0.57
C PHE A 51 -8.72 -0.45 0.44
N TRP A 52 -9.47 -0.72 -0.62
CA TRP A 52 -10.70 0.00 -0.90
C TRP A 52 -11.74 -0.89 -1.60
N ALA A 53 -12.98 -0.42 -1.68
CA ALA A 53 -14.03 -1.08 -2.44
C ALA A 53 -15.03 -0.05 -3.01
N THR A 54 -15.75 -0.41 -4.06
CA THR A 54 -16.73 0.46 -4.73
C THR A 54 -17.88 0.88 -3.80
N TRP A 55 -18.16 0.08 -2.78
CA TRP A 55 -19.14 0.37 -1.74
C TRP A 55 -18.56 1.14 -0.54
N CYS A 56 -17.23 1.22 -0.42
CA CYS A 56 -16.57 1.96 0.66
C CYS A 56 -16.39 3.44 0.29
N LYS A 57 -17.43 4.24 0.54
CA LYS A 57 -17.40 5.71 0.32
C LYS A 57 -16.22 6.43 1.01
N PRO A 58 -15.90 6.20 2.29
CA PRO A 58 -14.77 6.88 2.92
C PRO A 58 -13.43 6.49 2.30
N CYS A 59 -13.22 5.21 1.97
CA CYS A 59 -12.00 4.76 1.29
C CYS A 59 -11.81 5.47 -0.06
N MET A 60 -12.88 5.61 -0.84
CA MET A 60 -12.80 6.33 -2.11
C MET A 60 -12.48 7.82 -1.94
N ARG A 61 -12.99 8.47 -0.87
CA ARG A 61 -12.67 9.87 -0.58
C ARG A 61 -11.19 10.02 -0.20
N GLU A 62 -10.64 9.11 0.60
CA GLU A 62 -9.22 9.10 0.92
C GLU A 62 -8.35 8.97 -0.34
N LEU A 63 -8.75 8.11 -1.28
CA LEU A 63 -8.05 7.95 -2.55
C LEU A 63 -8.13 9.19 -3.45
N ASP A 64 -9.24 9.94 -3.43
CA ASP A 64 -9.34 11.22 -4.14
C ASP A 64 -8.32 12.23 -3.59
N GLU A 65 -8.21 12.33 -2.26
CA GLU A 65 -7.25 13.22 -1.58
C GLU A 65 -5.79 12.76 -1.76
N LEU A 66 -5.57 11.46 -1.97
CA LEU A 66 -4.25 10.89 -2.23
C LEU A 66 -3.75 11.21 -3.65
N GLY A 67 -4.64 11.47 -4.61
CA GLY A 67 -4.29 11.80 -6.00
C GLY A 67 -3.26 12.93 -6.13
N PRO A 68 -3.52 14.13 -5.57
CA PRO A 68 -2.57 15.25 -5.59
C PRO A 68 -1.22 14.92 -4.92
N ILE A 69 -1.22 14.12 -3.86
CA ILE A 69 0.00 13.69 -3.17
C ILE A 69 0.80 12.77 -4.08
N TYR A 70 0.15 11.81 -4.72
CA TYR A 70 0.78 10.92 -5.69
C TYR A 70 1.42 11.71 -6.82
N GLU A 71 0.70 12.64 -7.45
CA GLU A 71 1.24 13.45 -8.54
C GLU A 71 2.48 14.27 -8.12
N LYS A 72 2.47 14.83 -6.91
CA LYS A 72 3.59 15.63 -6.38
C LYS A 72 4.88 14.83 -6.11
N TYR A 73 4.76 13.53 -5.83
CA TYR A 73 5.87 12.71 -5.35
C TYR A 73 6.20 11.50 -6.25
N ARG A 74 5.37 11.16 -7.25
CA ARG A 74 5.60 9.99 -8.11
C ARG A 74 6.95 10.03 -8.83
N ASP A 75 7.39 11.23 -9.27
CA ASP A 75 8.67 11.41 -9.95
C ASP A 75 9.87 11.34 -8.98
N ARG A 76 9.59 11.33 -7.67
CA ARG A 76 10.56 11.07 -6.59
C ARG A 76 10.49 9.63 -6.07
N GLY A 77 9.80 8.74 -6.79
CA GLY A 77 9.72 7.31 -6.48
C GLY A 77 8.54 6.90 -5.61
N PHE A 78 7.71 7.84 -5.12
CA PHE A 78 6.52 7.48 -4.33
C PHE A 78 5.50 6.69 -5.17
N GLN A 79 5.07 5.54 -4.68
CA GLN A 79 4.07 4.69 -5.34
C GLN A 79 2.81 4.57 -4.50
N VAL A 80 1.68 4.44 -5.16
CA VAL A 80 0.39 4.09 -4.54
C VAL A 80 -0.09 2.78 -5.14
N VAL A 81 -0.48 1.85 -4.28
CA VAL A 81 -1.00 0.52 -4.61
C VAL A 81 -2.42 0.42 -4.05
N ALA A 82 -3.42 0.71 -4.89
CA ALA A 82 -4.81 0.66 -4.49
C ALA A 82 -5.41 -0.72 -4.78
N ILE A 83 -5.60 -1.55 -3.75
CA ILE A 83 -6.09 -2.93 -3.87
C ILE A 83 -7.60 -2.94 -3.64
N ASN A 84 -8.36 -3.30 -4.68
CA ASN A 84 -9.80 -3.40 -4.62
C ASN A 84 -10.25 -4.70 -3.94
N GLN A 85 -11.24 -4.58 -3.05
CA GLN A 85 -11.75 -5.62 -2.17
C GLN A 85 -13.18 -6.09 -2.54
N ASP A 86 -13.71 -5.67 -3.70
CA ASP A 86 -15.01 -6.13 -4.18
C ASP A 86 -14.99 -7.64 -4.48
N ALA A 87 -16.15 -8.29 -4.30
CA ALA A 87 -16.34 -9.69 -4.67
C ALA A 87 -16.36 -9.85 -6.21
N PRO A 88 -16.08 -11.06 -6.75
CA PRO A 88 -16.06 -11.32 -8.20
C PRO A 88 -17.28 -10.76 -8.94
N ARG A 89 -18.48 -10.97 -8.39
CA ARG A 89 -19.76 -10.50 -8.96
C ARG A 89 -19.87 -8.97 -9.13
N SER A 90 -19.03 -8.21 -8.45
CA SER A 90 -19.04 -6.74 -8.41
C SER A 90 -17.85 -6.10 -9.12
N LEU A 91 -16.88 -6.89 -9.60
CA LEU A 91 -15.65 -6.39 -10.24
C LEU A 91 -15.92 -5.52 -11.48
N HIS A 92 -17.01 -5.80 -12.19
CA HIS A 92 -17.45 -5.00 -13.35
C HIS A 92 -17.67 -3.51 -13.04
N ARG A 93 -17.87 -3.14 -11.75
CA ARG A 93 -18.05 -1.75 -11.31
C ARG A 93 -16.73 -1.02 -11.05
N VAL A 94 -15.62 -1.74 -10.87
CA VAL A 94 -14.34 -1.16 -10.44
C VAL A 94 -13.78 -0.23 -11.51
N LYS A 95 -13.66 -0.70 -12.75
CA LYS A 95 -13.08 0.08 -13.87
C LYS A 95 -13.86 1.37 -14.17
N PRO A 96 -15.21 1.38 -14.21
CA PRO A 96 -15.98 2.62 -14.31
C PRO A 96 -15.73 3.61 -13.17
N VAL A 97 -15.66 3.14 -11.91
CA VAL A 97 -15.42 4.00 -10.74
C VAL A 97 -14.04 4.66 -10.81
N VAL A 98 -13.01 3.87 -11.11
CA VAL A 98 -11.62 4.36 -11.23
C VAL A 98 -11.51 5.41 -12.34
N ARG A 99 -12.12 5.14 -13.50
CA ARG A 99 -12.15 6.11 -14.62
C ARG A 99 -12.90 7.38 -14.27
N GLY A 100 -14.07 7.26 -13.64
CA GLY A 100 -14.90 8.42 -13.26
C GLY A 100 -14.24 9.32 -12.22
N ARG A 101 -13.35 8.78 -11.39
CA ARG A 101 -12.58 9.53 -10.39
C ARG A 101 -11.22 10.04 -10.87
N ASN A 102 -10.82 9.67 -12.08
CA ASN A 102 -9.57 10.10 -12.72
C ASN A 102 -8.30 9.81 -11.87
N TRP A 103 -8.30 8.73 -11.09
CA TRP A 103 -7.12 8.33 -10.34
C TRP A 103 -5.97 7.97 -11.29
N LYS A 104 -4.78 8.50 -10.99
CA LYS A 104 -3.57 8.34 -11.82
C LYS A 104 -2.62 7.25 -11.34
N PHE A 105 -2.82 6.75 -10.12
CA PHE A 105 -2.06 5.65 -9.56
C PHE A 105 -2.66 4.29 -9.97
N SER A 106 -1.86 3.24 -9.83
CA SER A 106 -2.26 1.88 -10.20
C SER A 106 -3.31 1.31 -9.24
N VAL A 107 -4.33 0.69 -9.83
CA VAL A 107 -5.37 -0.04 -9.11
C VAL A 107 -5.25 -1.52 -9.44
N PHE A 108 -5.33 -2.35 -8.41
CA PHE A 108 -5.16 -3.79 -8.46
C PHE A 108 -6.39 -4.50 -7.93
N LEU A 109 -6.58 -5.76 -8.34
CA LEU A 109 -7.58 -6.63 -7.76
C LEU A 109 -6.94 -7.52 -6.68
N ASP A 110 -7.66 -7.73 -5.58
CA ASP A 110 -7.24 -8.70 -4.58
C ASP A 110 -7.19 -10.11 -5.20
N PRO A 111 -6.01 -10.77 -5.26
CA PRO A 111 -5.87 -12.09 -5.88
C PRO A 111 -6.70 -13.18 -5.18
N GLU A 112 -7.07 -13.01 -3.91
CA GLU A 112 -7.95 -13.97 -3.22
C GLU A 112 -9.43 -13.81 -3.60
N LYS A 113 -9.79 -12.70 -4.25
CA LYS A 113 -11.16 -12.38 -4.67
C LYS A 113 -11.33 -12.22 -6.17
N ALA A 114 -10.25 -12.26 -6.94
CA ALA A 114 -10.25 -12.09 -8.40
C ALA A 114 -10.61 -13.39 -9.12
#